data_AF-A0A3P3QC75-F1
#
_entry.id   AF-A0A3P3QC75-F1
#
_cell.length_a   1.000
_cell.length_b   1.000
_cell.length_c   1.000
_cell.angle_alpha   90.00
_cell.angle_beta   90.00
_cell.angle_gamma   90.00
#
_symmetry.space_group_name_H-M   'P 1'
#
loop_
_entity.id
_entity.type
_entity.pdbx_description
1 polymer ?
#
loop_
_entity_poly.entity_id
_entity_poly.type
_entity_poly.pdbx_seq_one_letter_code
_entity_poly.pdbx_strand_id
1 'polypeptide(L)'
;MLKPLFISVFTVTLLSACASTPTATAEKAKTEQAIAAAEKSGMVCTREKKLGSNKPIRTCRTKEQIALERETAQREMGQRELRSPRSF
;
A
#
# COMPACT_ATOMS: atom_id res chain seq x y z
N MET A 1 3.30 -16.98 59.86
CA MET A 1 2.13 -16.86 58.96
C MET A 1 2.29 -15.62 58.08
N LEU A 2 3.09 -15.70 57.01
CA LEU A 2 3.42 -14.54 56.16
C LEU A 2 3.48 -14.90 54.66
N LYS A 3 2.74 -15.95 54.26
CA LYS A 3 2.77 -16.52 52.90
C LYS A 3 1.56 -16.18 52.00
N PRO A 4 0.35 -15.81 52.49
CA PRO A 4 -0.76 -15.54 51.57
C PRO A 4 -0.77 -14.08 51.05
N LEU A 5 -0.04 -13.16 51.67
CA LEU A 5 -0.07 -11.73 51.29
C LEU A 5 0.69 -11.43 49.98
N PHE A 6 1.76 -12.18 49.68
CA PHE A 6 2.58 -11.95 48.49
C PHE A 6 1.90 -12.35 47.17
N ILE A 7 0.88 -13.22 47.21
CA ILE A 7 0.21 -13.73 46.01
C ILE A 7 -0.84 -12.72 45.49
N SER A 8 -1.41 -11.89 46.36
CA SER A 8 -2.47 -10.93 45.96
C SER A 8 -1.96 -9.65 45.29
N VAL A 9 -0.70 -9.26 45.56
CA VAL A 9 -0.12 -8.02 45.01
C VAL A 9 0.41 -8.23 43.59
N PHE A 10 0.79 -9.46 43.24
CA PHE A 10 1.38 -9.78 41.94
C PHE A 10 0.37 -9.86 40.79
N THR A 11 -0.93 -10.04 41.09
CA THR A 11 -1.98 -10.19 40.07
C THR A 11 -2.55 -8.85 39.59
N VAL A 12 -2.43 -7.77 40.37
CA VAL A 12 -2.97 -6.45 40.00
C VAL A 12 -2.03 -5.67 39.09
N THR A 13 -0.73 -5.93 39.12
CA THR A 13 0.26 -5.21 38.29
C THR A 13 0.34 -5.71 36.84
N LEU A 14 -0.21 -6.89 36.54
CA LEU A 14 -0.17 -7.48 35.19
C LEU A 14 -1.26 -6.94 34.23
N LEU A 15 -2.31 -6.28 34.72
CA LEU A 15 -3.36 -5.71 33.87
C LEU A 15 -3.08 -4.29 33.37
N SER A 16 -2.07 -3.59 33.90
CA SER A 16 -1.76 -2.19 33.54
C SER A 16 -0.96 -2.06 32.24
N ALA A 17 -0.40 -3.15 31.70
CA ALA A 17 0.47 -3.12 30.53
C ALA A 17 -0.25 -3.26 29.16
N CYS A 18 -1.59 -3.42 29.14
CA CYS A 18 -2.36 -3.59 27.90
C CYS A 18 -3.20 -2.35 27.52
N ALA A 19 -2.85 -1.16 28.02
CA ALA A 19 -3.53 0.10 27.67
C ALA A 19 -2.73 0.98 26.69
N SER A 20 -1.65 0.47 26.10
CA SER A 20 -0.73 1.26 25.28
C SER A 20 -0.69 0.78 23.82
N THR A 21 -1.79 0.93 23.09
CA THR A 21 -1.72 0.98 21.61
C THR A 21 -2.74 1.97 21.02
N PRO A 22 -2.43 3.27 20.95
CA PRO A 22 -3.03 4.17 19.97
C PRO A 22 -2.23 4.13 18.64
N THR A 23 -1.83 2.95 18.17
CA THR A 23 -1.08 2.83 16.90
C THR A 23 -2.00 2.69 15.68
N ALA A 24 -3.28 2.38 15.89
CA ALA A 24 -4.25 2.21 14.80
C ALA A 24 -4.81 3.55 14.25
N THR A 25 -4.77 4.63 15.03
CA THR A 25 -5.27 5.95 14.62
C THR A 25 -4.22 6.78 13.88
N ALA A 26 -2.94 6.65 14.26
CA ALA A 26 -1.85 7.36 13.60
C ALA A 26 -1.60 6.90 12.15
N GLU A 27 -1.75 5.60 11.85
CA GLU A 27 -1.63 5.10 10.47
C GLU A 27 -2.80 5.58 9.58
N LYS A 28 -4.03 5.64 10.09
CA LYS A 28 -5.19 6.13 9.33
C LYS A 28 -5.05 7.60 8.95
N ALA A 29 -4.65 8.46 9.89
CA ALA A 29 -4.47 9.89 9.63
C ALA A 29 -3.35 10.16 8.60
N LYS A 30 -2.26 9.39 8.64
CA LYS A 30 -1.15 9.49 7.68
C LYS A 30 -1.57 9.04 6.26
N THR A 31 -2.47 8.06 6.19
CA THR A 31 -3.01 7.54 4.92
C THR A 31 -4.00 8.52 4.29
N GLU A 32 -4.87 9.17 5.08
CA GLU A 32 -5.82 10.18 4.59
C GLU A 32 -5.12 11.46 4.11
N GLN A 33 -4.09 11.93 4.81
CA GLN A 33 -3.29 13.08 4.36
C GLN A 33 -2.54 12.80 3.04
N ALA A 34 -2.03 11.58 2.86
CA ALA A 34 -1.40 11.17 1.60
C ALA A 34 -2.41 11.11 0.44
N ILE A 35 -3.65 10.68 0.69
CA ILE A 35 -4.72 10.65 -0.31
C ILE A 35 -5.13 12.08 -0.70
N ALA A 36 -5.31 12.98 0.27
CA ALA A 36 -5.67 14.37 0.02
C ALA A 36 -4.54 15.15 -0.71
N ALA A 37 -3.27 14.83 -0.43
CA ALA A 37 -2.14 15.37 -1.17
C ALA A 37 -2.09 14.86 -2.62
N ALA A 38 -2.43 13.59 -2.85
CA ALA A 38 -2.49 13.01 -4.19
C ALA A 38 -3.59 13.66 -5.04
N GLU A 39 -4.77 13.95 -4.49
CA GLU A 39 -5.86 14.63 -5.21
C GLU A 39 -5.48 16.06 -5.64
N LYS A 40 -4.72 16.77 -4.81
CA LYS A 40 -4.25 18.14 -5.15
C LYS A 40 -3.13 18.17 -6.20
N SER A 41 -2.42 17.06 -6.38
CA SER A 41 -1.26 16.96 -7.29
C SER A 41 -1.61 16.54 -8.73
N GLY A 42 -2.89 16.31 -9.04
CA GLY A 42 -3.32 15.89 -10.38
C GLY A 42 -2.87 14.47 -10.77
N MET A 43 -2.49 13.66 -9.78
CA MET A 43 -2.11 12.26 -9.98
C MET A 43 -3.36 11.38 -10.15
N VAL A 44 -3.30 10.44 -11.08
CA VAL A 44 -4.34 9.42 -11.29
C VAL A 44 -3.87 8.12 -10.67
N CYS A 45 -4.62 7.62 -9.69
CA CYS A 45 -4.33 6.37 -9.02
C CYS A 45 -5.22 5.23 -9.53
N THR A 46 -4.61 4.15 -9.99
CA THR A 46 -5.29 2.92 -10.42
C THR A 46 -4.90 1.75 -9.52
N ARG A 47 -5.76 0.72 -9.44
CA ARG A 47 -5.42 -0.56 -8.81
C ARG A 47 -5.03 -1.54 -9.91
N GLU A 48 -3.77 -1.96 -9.92
CA GLU A 48 -3.20 -2.85 -10.92
C GLU A 48 -2.80 -4.18 -10.27
N LYS A 49 -2.95 -5.29 -11.01
CA LYS A 49 -2.38 -6.57 -10.60
C LYS A 49 -0.96 -6.66 -11.14
N LYS A 50 0.02 -6.85 -10.25
CA LYS A 50 1.40 -7.06 -10.65
C LYS A 50 1.55 -8.45 -11.24
N LEU A 51 2.18 -8.57 -12.41
CA LEU A 51 2.49 -9.86 -13.01
C LEU A 51 3.28 -10.73 -12.02
N GLY A 52 2.87 -12.00 -11.87
CA GLY A 52 3.46 -12.93 -10.90
C GLY A 52 3.02 -12.71 -9.46
N SER A 53 2.05 -11.83 -9.17
CA SER A 53 1.47 -11.67 -7.83
C SER A 53 -0.05 -11.58 -7.86
N ASN A 54 -0.71 -12.25 -6.92
CA ASN A 54 -2.14 -12.12 -6.72
C ASN A 54 -2.52 -10.88 -5.90
N LYS A 55 -1.55 -10.17 -5.33
CA LYS A 55 -1.80 -8.98 -4.52
C LYS A 55 -2.00 -7.75 -5.43
N PRO A 56 -3.16 -7.07 -5.38
CA PRO A 56 -3.34 -5.82 -6.11
C PRO A 56 -2.51 -4.71 -5.48
N ILE A 57 -1.89 -3.89 -6.32
CA ILE A 57 -1.08 -2.73 -5.92
C ILE A 57 -1.78 -1.47 -6.42
N ARG A 58 -1.76 -0.41 -5.61
CA ARG A 58 -2.24 0.91 -6.01
C ARG A 58 -1.07 1.68 -6.60
N THR A 59 -1.17 2.05 -7.87
CA THR A 59 -0.15 2.82 -8.58
C THR A 59 -0.73 4.18 -8.90
N CYS A 60 0.01 5.24 -8.55
CA CYS A 60 -0.39 6.62 -8.86
C CYS A 60 0.62 7.19 -9.86
N ARG A 61 0.12 7.69 -10.99
CA ARG A 61 0.93 8.29 -12.05
C ARG A 61 0.40 9.67 -12.39
N THR A 62 1.28 10.55 -12.89
CA THR A 62 0.85 11.84 -13.44
C THR A 62 0.27 11.65 -14.84
N LYS A 63 -0.49 12.64 -15.33
CA LYS A 63 -1.06 12.60 -16.69
C LYS A 63 0.04 12.51 -17.76
N GLU A 64 1.15 13.19 -17.56
CA GLU A 64 2.31 13.17 -18.47
C GLU A 64 2.97 11.78 -18.54
N GLN A 65 3.15 11.12 -17.38
CA GLN A 65 3.67 9.75 -17.34
C GLN A 65 2.74 8.77 -18.06
N ILE A 66 1.42 8.93 -17.89
CA ILE A 66 0.44 8.07 -18.57
C ILE A 66 0.49 8.29 -20.08
N ALA A 67 0.64 9.54 -20.55
CA ALA A 67 0.77 9.83 -21.97
C ALA A 67 2.05 9.20 -22.56
N LEU A 68 3.18 9.34 -21.85
CA LEU A 68 4.45 8.75 -22.25
C LEU A 68 4.37 7.22 -22.32
N GLU A 69 3.81 6.57 -21.29
CA GLU A 69 3.60 5.12 -21.26
C GLU A 69 2.71 4.62 -22.40
N ARG A 70 1.71 5.40 -22.80
CA ARG A 70 0.85 5.06 -23.94
C ARG A 70 1.61 5.15 -25.26
N GLU A 71 2.41 6.20 -25.45
CA GLU A 71 3.21 6.35 -26.66
C GLU A 71 4.28 5.25 -26.77
N THR A 72 4.97 4.92 -25.67
CA THR A 72 5.97 3.85 -25.67
C THR A 72 5.32 2.50 -25.96
N ALA A 73 4.18 2.20 -25.32
CA ALA A 73 3.43 0.98 -25.59
C ALA A 73 2.99 0.89 -27.07
N GLN A 74 2.48 1.98 -27.65
CA GLN A 74 2.08 2.00 -29.06
C GLN A 74 3.27 1.76 -30.00
N ARG A 75 4.43 2.38 -29.73
CA ARG A 75 5.65 2.19 -30.52
C ARG A 75 6.16 0.75 -30.41
N GLU A 76 6.18 0.18 -29.21
CA GLU A 76 6.61 -1.21 -28.99
C GLU A 76 5.67 -2.22 -29.67
N MET A 77 4.35 -1.99 -29.63
CA MET A 77 3.37 -2.84 -30.31
C MET A 77 3.52 -2.78 -31.83
N GLY A 78 3.68 -1.59 -32.41
CA GLY A 78 3.92 -1.44 -33.85
C GLY A 78 5.25 -2.06 -34.31
N GLN A 79 6.31 -1.98 -33.49
CA GLN A 79 7.56 -2.68 -33.77
C GLN A 79 7.44 -4.20 -33.68
N ARG A 80 6.61 -4.72 -32.77
CA ARG A 80 6.35 -6.16 -32.67
C ARG A 80 5.56 -6.71 -33.86
N GLU A 81 4.60 -5.97 -34.40
CA GLU A 81 3.89 -6.38 -35.63
C GLU A 81 4.85 -6.50 -36.82
N LEU A 82 5.79 -5.58 -36.97
CA LEU A 82 6.80 -5.64 -38.04
C LEU A 82 7.83 -6.76 -37.85
N ARG A 83 8.07 -7.19 -36.61
CA ARG A 83 9.03 -8.24 -36.25
C ARG A 83 8.42 -9.64 -36.18
N SER A 84 7.09 -9.77 -36.21
CA SER A 84 6.44 -11.07 -36.34
C SER A 84 6.78 -11.64 -37.73
N PRO A 85 7.55 -12.75 -37.83
CA PRO A 85 7.55 -13.48 -39.08
C PRO A 85 6.13 -14.00 -39.21
N ARG A 86 5.40 -13.58 -40.25
CA ARG A 86 4.12 -14.20 -40.61
C ARG A 86 4.32 -15.72 -40.55
N SER A 87 3.77 -16.34 -39.51
CA SER A 87 3.68 -17.78 -39.39
C SER A 87 2.81 -18.26 -40.54
N PHE A 88 3.45 -18.91 -41.52
CA PHE A 88 2.80 -19.81 -42.47
C PHE A 88 2.34 -21.08 -41.75
#